data_AF-A0A1V4SGK4-F1
#
_entry.id   AF-A0A1V4SGK4-F1
#
_cell.length_a   1.000
_cell.length_b   1.000
_cell.length_c   1.000
_cell.angle_alpha   90.00
_cell.angle_beta   90.00
_cell.angle_gamma   90.00
#
_symmetry.space_group_name_H-M   'P 1'
#
loop_
_entity.id
_entity.type
_entity.pdbx_description
1 polymer ?
#
loop_
_entity_poly.entity_id
_entity_poly.type
_entity_poly.pdbx_seq_one_letter_code
_entity_poly.pdbx_strand_id
1 'polypeptide(L)'
;MSREDYLAIIERINRCLKENQWMDFEICRMNEGQIVLSGKLDELDEEVIEISFIQPFMASCLMNFSYEDGNFISIIEGEEAIEMNKKYKIEQGNYIFKLLIDDNATNFFIAAREIRVRIAD
;
A
#
# COMPACT_ATOMS: atom_id res chain seq x y z
N MET A 1 -15.43 -4.00 -5.65
CA MET A 1 -14.79 -3.21 -6.71
C MET A 1 -14.40 -4.13 -7.86
N SER A 2 -14.39 -3.62 -9.09
CA SER A 2 -13.81 -4.34 -10.24
C SER A 2 -12.28 -4.27 -10.19
N ARG A 3 -11.58 -5.17 -10.89
CA ARG A 3 -10.10 -5.12 -11.00
C ARG A 3 -9.62 -3.80 -11.58
N GLU A 4 -10.36 -3.23 -12.53
CA GLU A 4 -10.07 -1.95 -13.18
C GLU A 4 -10.06 -0.80 -12.17
N ASP A 5 -10.99 -0.82 -11.21
CA ASP A 5 -11.05 0.18 -10.13
C ASP A 5 -9.78 0.14 -9.25
N TYR A 6 -9.27 -1.05 -8.93
CA TYR A 6 -8.03 -1.18 -8.14
C TYR A 6 -6.82 -0.64 -8.89
N LEU A 7 -6.69 -0.99 -10.18
CA LEU A 7 -5.58 -0.53 -11.01
C LEU A 7 -5.60 1.00 -11.15
N ALA A 8 -6.79 1.60 -11.31
CA ALA A 8 -6.93 3.05 -11.34
C ALA A 8 -6.51 3.71 -10.02
N ILE A 9 -6.84 3.12 -8.86
CA ILE A 9 -6.40 3.64 -7.55
C ILE A 9 -4.89 3.51 -7.39
N ILE A 10 -4.31 2.38 -7.75
CA ILE A 10 -2.85 2.16 -7.71
C ILE A 10 -2.12 3.16 -8.59
N GLU A 11 -2.61 3.40 -9.80
CA GLU A 11 -2.03 4.39 -10.71
C GLU A 11 -2.09 5.79 -10.13
N ARG A 12 -3.21 6.17 -9.48
CA ARG A 12 -3.35 7.47 -8.79
C ARG A 12 -2.34 7.62 -7.65
N ILE A 13 -2.15 6.58 -6.84
CA ILE A 13 -1.16 6.57 -5.75
C ILE A 13 0.24 6.78 -6.34
N ASN A 14 0.67 5.92 -7.27
CA ASN A 14 2.02 6.00 -7.84
C ASN A 14 2.28 7.34 -8.54
N ARG A 15 1.27 7.92 -9.21
CA ARG A 15 1.38 9.24 -9.84
C ARG A 15 1.64 10.35 -8.82
N CYS A 16 0.86 10.39 -7.75
CA CYS A 16 1.02 11.37 -6.66
C CYS A 16 2.43 11.28 -6.04
N LEU A 17 2.92 10.07 -5.78
CA LEU A 17 4.23 9.87 -5.15
C LEU A 17 5.40 10.22 -6.07
N LYS A 18 5.25 9.99 -7.37
CA LYS A 18 6.26 10.36 -8.37
C LYS A 18 6.46 11.88 -8.49
N GLU A 19 5.41 12.67 -8.22
CA GLU A 19 5.49 14.14 -8.24
C GLU A 19 6.26 14.71 -7.03
N ASN A 20 6.35 13.96 -5.93
CA ASN A 20 6.91 14.42 -4.66
C ASN A 20 8.36 13.96 -4.38
N GLN A 21 8.92 13.08 -5.23
CA GLN A 21 10.28 12.48 -5.17
C GLN A 21 10.59 11.63 -3.92
N TRP A 22 10.11 12.02 -2.75
CA TRP A 22 10.25 11.29 -1.50
C TRP A 22 9.02 11.51 -0.62
N MET A 23 8.80 10.63 0.34
CA MET A 23 7.71 10.75 1.31
C MET A 23 7.98 9.86 2.52
N ASP A 24 7.72 10.36 3.72
CA ASP A 24 7.65 9.55 4.93
C ASP A 24 6.23 9.03 5.15
N PHE A 25 6.13 7.75 5.50
CA PHE A 25 4.88 7.05 5.76
C PHE A 25 4.83 6.49 7.17
N GLU A 26 3.63 6.54 7.76
CA GLU A 26 3.30 5.88 9.03
C GLU A 26 1.98 5.10 8.96
N ILE A 27 1.89 4.00 9.70
CA ILE A 27 0.62 3.31 9.98
C ILE A 27 -0.10 4.06 11.11
N CYS A 28 -0.99 5.00 10.74
CA CYS A 28 -1.73 5.80 11.72
C CYS A 28 -2.95 5.06 12.30
N ARG A 29 -3.39 3.95 11.66
CA ARG A 29 -4.44 3.08 12.19
C ARG A 29 -4.26 1.64 11.71
N MET A 30 -4.38 0.68 12.63
CA MET A 30 -4.39 -0.75 12.31
C MET A 30 -5.38 -1.49 13.21
N ASN A 31 -6.41 -2.08 12.60
CA ASN A 31 -7.36 -2.98 13.25
C ASN A 31 -7.97 -3.94 12.21
N GLU A 32 -8.86 -4.82 12.66
CA GLU A 32 -9.52 -5.83 11.80
C GLU A 32 -10.35 -5.20 10.65
N GLY A 33 -10.80 -3.96 10.82
CA GLY A 33 -11.59 -3.25 9.81
C GLY A 33 -10.74 -2.56 8.74
N GLN A 34 -9.58 -2.00 9.12
CA GLN A 34 -8.71 -1.28 8.19
C GLN A 34 -7.27 -1.11 8.68
N ILE A 35 -6.36 -0.99 7.72
CA ILE A 35 -5.02 -0.41 7.89
C ILE A 35 -5.00 0.91 7.12
N VAL A 36 -4.50 1.98 7.75
CA VAL A 36 -4.36 3.30 7.15
C VAL A 36 -2.89 3.70 7.16
N LEU A 37 -2.35 3.99 5.98
CA LEU A 37 -1.05 4.60 5.78
C LEU A 37 -1.22 6.10 5.52
N SER A 38 -0.54 6.93 6.28
CA SER A 38 -0.46 8.37 6.06
C SER A 38 0.92 8.71 5.51
N GLY A 39 0.98 9.45 4.40
CA GLY A 39 2.20 9.95 3.78
C GLY A 39 2.32 11.47 3.92
N LYS A 40 3.49 11.93 4.38
CA LYS A 40 3.83 13.36 4.58
C LYS A 40 5.21 13.68 4.02
N LEU A 41 5.42 14.95 3.66
CA LEU A 41 6.74 15.46 3.27
C LEU A 41 7.61 15.83 4.47
N ASP A 42 7.02 16.17 5.61
CA ASP A 42 7.73 16.44 6.87
C ASP A 42 6.82 16.01 8.03
N GLU A 43 7.39 15.69 9.19
CA GLU A 43 6.62 15.29 10.38
C GLU A 43 5.59 16.37 10.81
N LEU A 44 5.90 17.64 10.55
CA LEU A 44 5.05 18.78 10.90
C LEU A 44 4.05 19.19 9.81
N ASP A 45 4.16 18.61 8.61
CA ASP A 45 3.31 18.93 7.48
C ASP A 45 1.94 18.23 7.55
N GLU A 46 0.98 18.78 6.80
CA GLU A 46 -0.29 18.11 6.55
C GLU A 46 -0.09 16.85 5.70
N GLU A 47 -1.03 15.90 5.84
CA GLU A 47 -1.01 14.65 5.06
C GLU A 47 -1.18 14.94 3.57
N VAL A 48 -0.20 14.54 2.76
CA VAL A 48 -0.29 14.63 1.30
C VAL A 48 -1.17 13.51 0.75
N ILE A 49 -1.07 12.32 1.35
CA ILE A 49 -1.78 11.12 0.90
C ILE A 49 -2.16 10.21 2.07
N GLU A 50 -3.37 9.66 2.02
CA GLU A 50 -3.84 8.60 2.93
C GLU A 50 -4.28 7.38 2.11
N ILE A 51 -3.69 6.22 2.37
CA ILE A 51 -4.00 4.95 1.70
C ILE A 51 -4.64 4.02 2.72
N SER A 52 -5.88 3.62 2.47
CA SER A 52 -6.66 2.75 3.35
C SER A 52 -6.84 1.36 2.72
N PHE A 53 -6.41 0.32 3.43
CA PHE A 53 -6.67 -1.08 3.11
C PHE A 53 -7.83 -1.58 3.96
N ILE A 54 -8.96 -1.91 3.34
CA ILE A 54 -10.21 -2.26 4.03
C ILE A 54 -10.34 -3.77 4.15
N GLN A 55 -10.72 -4.23 5.35
CA GLN A 55 -10.77 -5.63 5.75
C GLN A 55 -9.42 -6.32 5.47
N PRO A 56 -8.34 -5.88 6.13
CA PRO A 56 -7.03 -6.51 5.98
C PRO A 56 -7.09 -7.97 6.45
N PHE A 57 -6.50 -8.85 5.66
CA PHE A 57 -6.30 -10.26 6.00
C PHE A 57 -4.90 -10.50 6.58
N MET A 58 -3.90 -9.83 6.02
CA MET A 58 -2.50 -9.98 6.41
C MET A 58 -1.74 -8.69 6.13
N ALA A 59 -0.79 -8.35 6.99
CA ALA A 59 0.15 -7.27 6.77
C ALA A 59 1.55 -7.67 7.26
N SER A 60 2.55 -7.34 6.47
CA SER A 60 3.98 -7.45 6.77
C SER A 60 4.63 -6.15 6.32
N CYS A 61 4.74 -5.20 7.25
CA CYS A 61 5.24 -3.85 6.98
C CYS A 61 5.85 -3.26 8.26
N LEU A 62 6.75 -2.29 8.09
CA LEU A 62 7.20 -1.45 9.21
C LEU A 62 6.08 -0.47 9.60
N MET A 63 6.09 -0.05 10.86
CA MET A 63 5.14 0.96 11.35
C MET A 63 5.40 2.32 10.70
N ASN A 64 6.68 2.68 10.53
CA ASN A 64 7.13 3.92 9.88
C ASN A 64 8.24 3.60 8.88
N PHE A 65 8.28 4.32 7.76
CA PHE A 65 9.26 4.13 6.71
C PHE A 65 9.27 5.29 5.71
N SER A 66 10.37 5.44 4.97
CA SER A 66 10.50 6.42 3.89
C SER A 66 10.39 5.74 2.53
N TYR A 67 9.96 6.48 1.52
CA TYR A 67 9.97 6.10 0.11
C TYR A 67 10.81 7.11 -0.68
N GLU A 68 11.64 6.65 -1.61
CA GLU A 68 12.66 7.48 -2.29
C GLU A 68 12.63 7.52 -3.83
N ASP A 69 11.66 6.86 -4.52
CA ASP A 69 11.27 6.95 -5.95
C ASP A 69 10.76 5.57 -6.45
N GLY A 70 10.10 5.52 -7.61
CA GLY A 70 9.61 4.30 -8.26
C GLY A 70 8.09 4.09 -8.18
N ASN A 71 7.63 2.88 -8.51
CA ASN A 71 6.23 2.52 -8.30
C ASN A 71 6.07 2.01 -6.87
N PHE A 72 5.64 2.92 -5.99
CA PHE A 72 5.40 2.64 -4.59
C PHE A 72 4.52 1.41 -4.34
N ILE A 73 3.45 1.21 -5.11
CA ILE A 73 2.49 0.14 -4.87
C ILE A 73 2.14 -0.63 -6.15
N SER A 74 2.00 -1.94 -6.02
CA SER A 74 1.54 -2.85 -7.08
C SER A 74 0.69 -3.98 -6.51
N ILE A 75 -0.04 -4.68 -7.38
CA ILE A 75 -0.68 -5.97 -7.04
C ILE A 75 0.24 -7.09 -7.50
N ILE A 76 0.52 -8.06 -6.63
CA ILE A 76 1.27 -9.25 -7.05
C ILE A 76 0.36 -10.20 -7.82
N GLU A 77 0.93 -10.79 -8.88
CA GLU A 77 0.24 -11.74 -9.75
C GLU A 77 1.15 -12.92 -10.08
N GLY A 78 0.61 -13.95 -10.75
CA GLY A 78 1.38 -15.10 -11.19
C GLY A 78 1.93 -15.94 -10.03
N GLU A 79 3.19 -16.35 -10.16
CA GLU A 79 3.84 -17.29 -9.23
C GLU A 79 4.00 -16.73 -7.82
N GLU A 80 4.41 -15.46 -7.69
CA GLU A 80 4.58 -14.77 -6.39
C GLU A 80 3.25 -14.76 -5.61
N ALA A 81 2.13 -14.46 -6.29
CA ALA A 81 0.81 -14.50 -5.68
C ALA A 81 0.42 -15.92 -5.22
N ILE A 82 0.73 -16.96 -6.02
CA ILE A 82 0.45 -18.35 -5.66
C ILE A 82 1.24 -18.76 -4.41
N GLU A 83 2.52 -18.40 -4.33
CA GLU A 83 3.37 -18.68 -3.17
C GLU A 83 2.85 -18.02 -1.90
N MET A 84 2.51 -16.73 -1.98
CA MET A 84 1.95 -15.99 -0.85
C MET A 84 0.60 -16.54 -0.38
N ASN A 85 -0.29 -16.84 -1.32
CA ASN A 85 -1.58 -17.48 -1.03
C ASN A 85 -1.39 -18.81 -0.29
N LYS A 86 -0.44 -19.65 -0.73
CA LYS A 86 -0.15 -20.94 -0.08
C LYS A 86 0.47 -20.78 1.30
N LYS A 87 1.41 -19.84 1.45
CA LYS A 87 2.17 -19.58 2.68
C LYS A 87 1.27 -19.03 3.79
N TYR A 88 0.45 -18.02 3.47
CA TYR A 88 -0.36 -17.30 4.45
C TYR A 88 -1.83 -17.70 4.45
N LYS A 89 -2.25 -18.65 3.60
CA LYS A 89 -3.64 -19.13 3.47
C LYS A 89 -4.63 -18.00 3.17
N ILE A 90 -4.22 -17.08 2.30
CA ILE A 90 -5.00 -15.89 1.95
C ILE A 90 -6.30 -16.32 1.28
N GLU A 91 -7.41 -15.83 1.81
CA GLU A 91 -8.75 -16.15 1.32
C GLU A 91 -9.03 -15.51 -0.03
N GLN A 92 -9.82 -16.19 -0.85
CA GLN A 92 -10.33 -15.62 -2.11
C GLN A 92 -11.09 -14.32 -1.85
N GLY A 93 -10.92 -13.36 -2.76
CA GLY A 93 -11.49 -12.02 -2.62
C GLY A 93 -10.55 -11.00 -1.97
N ASN A 94 -9.36 -11.41 -1.51
CA ASN A 94 -8.29 -10.48 -1.16
C ASN A 94 -7.35 -10.24 -2.34
N TYR A 95 -6.93 -9.01 -2.49
CA TYR A 95 -5.78 -8.63 -3.31
C TYR A 95 -4.55 -8.53 -2.41
N ILE A 96 -3.39 -8.85 -2.95
CA ILE A 96 -2.13 -8.73 -2.24
C ILE A 96 -1.38 -7.54 -2.85
N PHE A 97 -1.29 -6.48 -2.06
CA PHE A 97 -0.58 -5.26 -2.39
C PHE A 97 0.87 -5.39 -1.94
N LYS A 98 1.79 -5.08 -2.85
CA LYS A 98 3.22 -5.01 -2.59
C LYS A 98 3.66 -3.57 -2.61
N LEU A 99 4.25 -3.12 -1.50
CA LEU A 99 4.77 -1.76 -1.36
C LEU A 99 6.30 -1.80 -1.46
N LEU A 100 6.84 -0.90 -2.28
CA LEU A 100 8.26 -0.65 -2.48
C LEU A 100 8.68 0.51 -1.58
N ILE A 101 9.63 0.24 -0.69
CA ILE A 101 10.06 1.15 0.38
C ILE A 101 11.49 1.64 0.12
N ASP A 102 12.32 0.77 -0.46
CA ASP A 102 13.70 1.03 -0.85
C ASP A 102 14.02 0.13 -2.06
N ASP A 103 14.96 0.55 -2.90
CA ASP A 103 15.23 0.03 -4.23
C ASP A 103 15.56 -1.48 -4.23
N ASN A 104 16.00 -2.09 -3.10
CA ASN A 104 16.41 -3.51 -3.15
C ASN A 104 16.33 -4.40 -1.87
N ALA A 105 15.79 -3.97 -0.72
CA ALA A 105 15.94 -4.79 0.51
C ALA A 105 14.66 -5.31 1.17
N THR A 106 13.56 -4.56 1.16
CA THR A 106 12.38 -4.94 1.95
C THR A 106 11.07 -4.74 1.18
N ASN A 107 10.42 -5.86 0.86
CA ASN A 107 9.07 -5.84 0.31
C ASN A 107 8.06 -5.83 1.44
N PHE A 108 7.16 -4.86 1.43
CA PHE A 108 6.00 -4.87 2.32
C PHE A 108 4.82 -5.47 1.59
N PHE A 109 4.03 -6.24 2.33
CA PHE A 109 2.86 -6.90 1.78
C PHE A 109 1.65 -6.62 2.65
N ILE A 110 0.56 -6.20 2.02
CA ILE A 110 -0.74 -6.05 2.66
C ILE A 110 -1.75 -6.82 1.81
N ALA A 111 -2.37 -7.85 2.37
CA ALA A 111 -3.50 -8.52 1.75
C ALA A 111 -4.79 -7.93 2.31
N ALA A 112 -5.67 -7.42 1.44
CA ALA A 112 -6.94 -6.82 1.86
C ALA A 112 -8.01 -6.95 0.79
N ARG A 113 -9.28 -6.80 1.19
CA ARG A 113 -10.40 -6.87 0.24
C ARG A 113 -10.54 -5.61 -0.58
N GLU A 114 -10.32 -4.43 -0.02
CA GLU A 114 -10.41 -3.16 -0.77
C GLU A 114 -9.21 -2.25 -0.50
N ILE A 115 -8.94 -1.34 -1.43
CA ILE A 115 -8.01 -0.23 -1.26
C ILE A 115 -8.74 1.07 -1.57
N ARG A 116 -8.44 2.13 -0.82
CA ARG A 116 -8.94 3.48 -1.04
C ARG A 116 -7.79 4.47 -0.89
N VAL A 117 -7.90 5.62 -1.54
CA VAL A 117 -6.91 6.68 -1.44
C VAL A 117 -7.60 8.04 -1.31
N ARG A 118 -7.09 8.87 -0.40
CA ARG A 118 -7.32 10.32 -0.34
C ARG A 118 -5.99 11.02 -0.63
N ILE A 119 -6.00 11.99 -1.52
CA ILE A 119 -4.84 12.86 -1.82
C ILE A 119 -5.30 14.28 -1.50
N ALA A 120 -4.49 15.04 -0.78
CA ALA A 120 -4.76 16.45 -0.49
C ALA A 120 -4.68 17.29 -1.78
N ASP A 121 -5.45 18.38 -1.83
CA ASP A 121 -5.52 19.30 -2.99
C ASP A 121 -4.30 20.22 -3.08
#